data_AF-A0A1R3KBV7-F1
#
_entry.id   AF-A0A1R3KBV7-F1
#
_cell.length_a   1.000
_cell.length_b   1.000
_cell.length_c   1.000
_cell.angle_alpha   90.00
_cell.angle_beta   90.00
_cell.angle_gamma   90.00
#
_symmetry.space_group_name_H-M   'P 1'
#
loop_
_entity.id
_entity.type
_entity.pdbx_description
1 polymer ?
#
loop_
_entity_poly.entity_id
_entity_poly.type
_entity_poly.pdbx_seq_one_letter_code
_entity_poly.pdbx_strand_id
1 'polypeptide(L)'
;MNCIKDPTCTYLHHHRKLEANVNHLKTRLNKLNARKQDVESRIEAEIRRRKVVKKEVETWLQDVQRMDSEMQEIEEKLLSVSYFSRARLGKLVCRRINEVKEIYQQGNFLEGVAVDGPPATGVALQTTHLEGEIDVKEQIWRYLMGNDVGMIALCGMGGIGKTTIMKHINNQLLKETTFDNVIWITVSKEFNVFYIQGAIARALDQSLPEDELVLKVKPLSKVESLNLFVNRVGYGVLQVPTLMEIVHQIVEQCCGLPLAIVTTAGTMKGVDDVREWRNALNELCRGVKSVRGSDNEIFDSLMFSYDRLRDPKIQNCFLYCSLYPEDFAIERKELAEKWIEEGFIDECGSRQAMHDRGHSILNKLEDNCLLERVDYMEGVKMHDLLRDMALSIKSIGARQFMVKSGMSSLKKLPSEQEWTGDLDKVSLMRSSISEIPPHISPKCHNLSTLLLQGNRKIKSIPESFFRYMCGLRVLDLSYTGCAIFMDLFE
;
A
#
# COMPACT_ATOMS: atom_id res chain seq x y z
N MET A 1 -45.87 0.48 -94.29
CA MET A 1 -47.02 0.38 -93.38
C MET A 1 -46.59 -0.39 -92.14
N ASN A 2 -46.48 0.32 -91.02
CA ASN A 2 -46.62 -0.02 -89.58
C ASN A 2 -46.43 -1.50 -89.15
N CYS A 3 -45.69 -1.86 -88.09
CA CYS A 3 -45.66 -1.22 -86.78
C CYS A 3 -44.30 -1.30 -86.07
N ILE A 4 -43.96 -0.15 -85.51
CA ILE A 4 -43.10 0.16 -84.35
C ILE A 4 -43.15 -0.97 -83.29
N LYS A 5 -42.00 -1.53 -82.90
CA LYS A 5 -41.88 -2.12 -81.56
C LYS A 5 -42.02 -0.96 -80.58
N ASP A 6 -43.21 -0.87 -80.01
CA ASP A 6 -43.66 0.18 -79.11
C ASP A 6 -42.61 0.48 -78.01
N PRO A 7 -42.13 1.73 -77.84
CA PRO A 7 -41.23 2.12 -76.75
C PRO A 7 -41.73 1.68 -75.37
N THR A 8 -43.05 1.59 -75.23
CA THR A 8 -43.79 1.13 -74.04
C THR A 8 -43.51 -0.35 -73.71
N CYS A 9 -43.26 -1.20 -74.72
CA CYS A 9 -43.00 -2.64 -74.57
C CYS A 9 -41.57 -2.90 -74.05
N THR A 10 -40.58 -2.16 -74.55
CA THR A 10 -39.21 -2.14 -73.99
C THR A 10 -39.14 -1.54 -72.59
N TYR A 11 -39.95 -0.52 -72.30
CA TYR A 11 -40.08 0.08 -70.96
C TYR A 11 -40.62 -0.91 -69.92
N LEU A 12 -41.73 -1.58 -70.22
CA LEU A 12 -42.31 -2.64 -69.38
C LEU A 12 -41.31 -3.77 -69.13
N HIS A 13 -40.51 -4.14 -70.14
CA HIS A 13 -39.49 -5.16 -70.00
C HIS A 13 -38.36 -4.76 -69.05
N HIS A 14 -37.81 -3.55 -69.18
CA HIS A 14 -36.74 -3.05 -68.30
C HIS A 14 -37.22 -2.79 -66.87
N HIS A 15 -38.45 -2.31 -66.70
CA HIS A 15 -39.06 -2.09 -65.38
C HIS A 15 -39.31 -3.42 -64.65
N ARG A 16 -39.95 -4.39 -65.31
CA ARG A 16 -40.14 -5.74 -64.76
C ARG A 16 -38.81 -6.42 -64.43
N LYS A 17 -37.77 -6.20 -65.23
CA LYS A 17 -36.43 -6.75 -64.97
C LYS A 17 -35.76 -6.14 -63.74
N LEU A 18 -35.93 -4.83 -63.50
CA LEU A 18 -35.43 -4.18 -62.29
C LEU A 18 -36.17 -4.67 -61.04
N GLU A 19 -37.50 -4.73 -61.08
CA GLU A 19 -38.31 -5.28 -59.99
C GLU A 19 -37.96 -6.74 -59.69
N ALA A 20 -37.80 -7.56 -60.73
CA ALA A 20 -37.37 -8.95 -60.58
C ALA A 20 -35.99 -9.04 -59.91
N ASN A 21 -35.04 -8.17 -60.28
CA ASN A 21 -33.71 -8.14 -59.65
C ASN A 21 -33.76 -7.68 -58.19
N VAL A 22 -34.59 -6.68 -57.86
CA VAL A 22 -34.76 -6.21 -56.47
C VAL A 22 -35.41 -7.29 -55.61
N ASN A 23 -36.46 -7.96 -56.12
CA ASN A 23 -37.07 -9.11 -55.45
C ASN A 23 -36.08 -10.27 -55.28
N HIS A 24 -35.19 -10.48 -56.26
CA HIS A 24 -34.12 -11.47 -56.15
C HIS A 24 -33.10 -11.11 -55.06
N LEU A 25 -32.69 -9.84 -54.99
CA LEU A 25 -31.82 -9.33 -53.92
C LEU A 25 -32.48 -9.52 -52.54
N LYS A 26 -33.74 -9.12 -52.39
CA LYS A 26 -34.53 -9.29 -51.16
C LYS A 26 -34.60 -10.75 -50.71
N THR A 27 -34.85 -11.66 -51.66
CA THR A 27 -34.88 -13.10 -51.38
C THR A 27 -33.53 -13.63 -50.89
N ARG A 28 -32.42 -13.15 -51.47
CA ARG A 28 -31.07 -13.52 -51.02
C ARG A 28 -30.73 -12.93 -49.66
N LEU A 29 -31.11 -11.68 -49.42
CA LEU A 29 -30.88 -11.01 -48.14
C LEU A 29 -31.64 -11.71 -47.00
N ASN A 30 -32.89 -12.13 -47.24
CA ASN A 30 -33.64 -12.94 -46.28
C ASN A 30 -32.90 -14.25 -45.92
N LYS A 31 -32.29 -14.92 -46.90
CA LYS A 31 -31.46 -16.12 -46.64
C LYS A 31 -30.20 -15.80 -45.86
N LEU A 32 -29.58 -14.64 -46.11
CA LEU A 32 -28.41 -14.18 -45.37
C LEU A 32 -28.78 -13.89 -43.91
N ASN A 33 -29.92 -13.23 -43.67
CA ASN A 33 -30.42 -12.95 -42.32
C ASN A 33 -30.81 -14.21 -41.54
N ALA A 34 -31.39 -15.22 -42.19
CA ALA A 34 -31.60 -16.52 -41.55
C ALA A 34 -30.27 -17.15 -41.09
N ARG A 35 -29.23 -17.11 -41.94
CA ARG A 35 -27.89 -17.58 -41.56
C ARG A 35 -27.27 -16.76 -40.44
N LYS A 36 -27.50 -15.44 -40.40
CA LYS A 36 -27.06 -14.57 -39.31
C LYS A 36 -27.65 -15.04 -37.98
N GLN A 37 -28.94 -15.35 -37.94
CA GLN A 37 -29.59 -15.89 -36.73
C GLN A 37 -28.97 -17.23 -36.27
N ASP A 38 -28.63 -18.12 -37.22
CA ASP A 38 -27.94 -19.38 -36.90
C ASP A 38 -26.55 -19.11 -36.29
N VAL A 39 -25.80 -18.14 -36.84
CA VAL A 39 -24.48 -17.76 -36.33
C VAL A 39 -24.58 -17.08 -34.96
N GLU A 40 -25.55 -16.18 -34.75
CA GLU A 40 -25.81 -15.54 -33.45
C GLU A 40 -26.16 -16.58 -32.37
N SER A 41 -26.97 -17.59 -32.71
CA SER A 41 -27.29 -18.70 -31.80
C SER A 41 -26.05 -19.52 -31.43
N ARG A 42 -25.13 -19.76 -32.40
CA ARG A 42 -23.84 -20.42 -32.14
C ARG A 42 -22.93 -19.57 -31.27
N ILE A 43 -22.88 -18.25 -31.49
CA ILE A 43 -22.13 -17.31 -30.66
C ILE A 43 -22.64 -17.36 -29.22
N GLU A 44 -23.95 -17.28 -28.99
CA GLU A 44 -24.53 -17.37 -27.66
C GLU A 44 -24.15 -18.68 -26.94
N ALA A 45 -24.17 -19.81 -27.66
CA ALA A 45 -23.76 -21.10 -27.10
C ALA A 45 -22.27 -21.14 -26.71
N GLU A 46 -21.39 -20.51 -27.50
CA GLU A 46 -19.95 -20.46 -27.21
C GLU A 46 -19.59 -19.42 -26.13
N ILE A 47 -20.32 -18.29 -26.06
CA ILE A 47 -20.20 -17.33 -24.94
C ILE A 47 -20.56 -17.99 -23.61
N ARG A 48 -21.62 -18.82 -23.58
CA ARG A 48 -21.95 -19.63 -22.38
C ARG A 48 -20.83 -20.59 -21.98
N ARG A 49 -19.97 -20.97 -22.93
CA ARG A 49 -18.78 -21.82 -22.72
C ARG A 49 -17.50 -21.01 -22.47
N ARG A 50 -17.61 -19.70 -22.20
CA ARG A 50 -16.49 -18.80 -21.90
C ARG A 50 -15.47 -18.66 -23.06
N LYS A 51 -15.95 -18.77 -24.29
CA LYS A 51 -15.13 -18.54 -25.50
C LYS A 51 -15.28 -17.12 -26.01
N VAL A 52 -14.24 -16.61 -26.66
CA VAL A 52 -14.20 -15.28 -27.28
C VAL A 52 -14.55 -15.40 -28.77
N VAL A 53 -15.45 -14.56 -29.24
CA VAL A 53 -15.91 -14.55 -30.64
C VAL A 53 -14.76 -14.18 -31.57
N LYS A 54 -14.63 -14.87 -32.70
CA LYS A 54 -13.57 -14.57 -33.68
C LYS A 54 -13.85 -13.23 -34.37
N LYS A 55 -12.80 -12.44 -34.60
CA LYS A 55 -12.87 -11.13 -35.27
C LYS A 55 -13.44 -11.20 -36.70
N GLU A 56 -13.23 -12.32 -37.40
CA GLU A 56 -13.82 -12.56 -38.72
C GLU A 56 -15.36 -12.65 -38.66
N VAL A 57 -15.91 -13.17 -37.57
CA VAL A 57 -17.35 -13.31 -37.34
C VAL A 57 -17.97 -11.95 -37.04
N GLU A 58 -17.31 -11.14 -36.22
CA GLU A 58 -17.74 -9.76 -35.93
C GLU A 58 -17.78 -8.91 -37.21
N THR A 59 -16.72 -8.98 -38.02
CA THR A 59 -16.64 -8.29 -39.32
C THR A 59 -17.77 -8.73 -40.25
N TRP A 60 -18.04 -10.03 -40.29
CA TRP A 60 -19.13 -10.58 -41.10
C TRP A 60 -20.51 -10.09 -40.64
N LEU A 61 -20.78 -10.00 -39.33
CA LEU A 61 -22.04 -9.46 -38.81
C LEU A 61 -22.24 -7.99 -39.20
N GLN A 62 -21.17 -7.19 -39.18
CA GLN A 62 -21.19 -5.81 -39.66
C GLN A 62 -21.49 -5.74 -41.16
N ASP A 63 -20.90 -6.63 -41.95
CA ASP A 63 -21.18 -6.71 -43.40
C ASP A 63 -22.64 -7.07 -43.69
N VAL A 64 -23.26 -7.97 -42.92
CA VAL A 64 -24.68 -8.28 -43.05
C VAL A 64 -25.54 -7.06 -42.71
N GLN A 65 -25.26 -6.37 -41.60
CA GLN A 65 -25.99 -5.15 -41.21
C GLN A 65 -25.87 -4.05 -42.28
N ARG A 66 -24.68 -3.88 -42.85
CA ARG A 66 -24.45 -2.94 -43.95
C ARG A 66 -25.33 -3.27 -45.16
N MET A 67 -25.45 -4.54 -45.54
CA MET A 67 -26.32 -4.95 -46.65
C MET A 67 -27.81 -4.70 -46.36
N ASP A 68 -28.25 -4.87 -45.11
CA ASP A 68 -29.63 -4.52 -44.71
C ASP A 68 -29.91 -3.02 -44.86
N SER A 69 -29.00 -2.17 -44.36
CA SER A 69 -29.13 -0.71 -44.49
C SER A 69 -29.14 -0.27 -45.96
N GLU A 70 -28.23 -0.81 -46.78
CA GLU A 70 -28.18 -0.46 -48.20
C GLU A 70 -29.40 -0.98 -48.97
N MET A 71 -30.01 -2.08 -48.56
CA MET A 71 -31.27 -2.55 -49.13
C MET A 71 -32.41 -1.57 -48.87
N GLN A 72 -32.49 -1.01 -47.66
CA GLN A 72 -33.48 0.03 -47.34
C GLN A 72 -33.30 1.26 -48.23
N GLU A 73 -32.06 1.70 -48.45
CA GLU A 73 -31.79 2.80 -49.38
C GLU A 73 -32.20 2.48 -50.83
N ILE A 74 -32.01 1.23 -51.28
CA ILE A 74 -32.43 0.79 -52.61
C ILE A 74 -33.96 0.82 -52.73
N GLU A 75 -34.69 0.38 -51.70
CA GLU A 75 -36.16 0.43 -51.66
C GLU A 75 -36.67 1.88 -51.69
N GLU A 76 -36.06 2.80 -50.93
CA GLU A 76 -36.39 4.24 -50.95
C GLU A 76 -36.11 4.89 -52.32
N LYS A 77 -34.97 4.55 -52.93
CA LYS A 77 -34.62 5.01 -54.28
C LYS A 77 -35.58 4.44 -55.32
N LEU A 78 -36.15 3.25 -55.11
CA LEU A 78 -37.13 2.66 -56.03
C LEU A 78 -38.40 3.52 -56.15
N LEU A 79 -38.81 4.17 -55.05
CA LEU A 79 -40.02 4.99 -54.94
C LEU A 79 -39.87 6.38 -55.61
N SER A 80 -38.63 6.88 -55.77
CA SER A 80 -38.35 8.28 -56.14
C SER A 80 -37.66 8.49 -57.49
N VAL A 81 -37.34 7.43 -58.24
CA VAL A 81 -36.41 7.49 -59.37
C VAL A 81 -37.03 7.86 -60.73
N SER A 82 -36.42 8.85 -61.41
CA SER A 82 -36.71 9.25 -62.81
C SER A 82 -36.17 8.26 -63.87
N TYR A 83 -36.71 8.34 -65.10
CA TYR A 83 -36.48 7.41 -66.22
C TYR A 83 -35.01 7.05 -66.49
N PHE A 84 -34.11 8.04 -66.53
CA PHE A 84 -32.69 7.83 -66.88
C PHE A 84 -31.84 7.22 -65.75
N SER A 85 -32.35 7.15 -64.51
CA SER A 85 -31.59 6.65 -63.35
C SER A 85 -31.85 5.17 -63.05
N ARG A 86 -32.88 4.56 -63.65
CA ARG A 86 -33.24 3.14 -63.46
C ARG A 86 -32.20 2.16 -63.97
N ALA A 87 -31.52 2.46 -65.08
CA ALA A 87 -30.45 1.61 -65.60
C ALA A 87 -29.22 1.59 -64.65
N ARG A 88 -28.91 2.72 -64.01
CA ARG A 88 -27.85 2.81 -62.99
C ARG A 88 -28.24 2.05 -61.72
N LEU A 89 -29.48 2.20 -61.27
CA LEU A 89 -30.01 1.45 -60.12
C LEU A 89 -30.01 -0.07 -60.39
N GLY A 90 -30.37 -0.51 -61.59
CA GLY A 90 -30.29 -1.91 -61.98
C GLY A 90 -28.87 -2.49 -61.94
N LYS A 91 -27.86 -1.72 -62.35
CA LYS A 91 -26.44 -2.12 -62.21
C LYS A 91 -26.03 -2.22 -60.74
N LEU A 92 -26.48 -1.29 -59.89
CA LEU A 92 -26.22 -1.31 -58.45
C LEU A 92 -26.83 -2.57 -57.79
N VAL A 93 -28.10 -2.86 -58.08
CA VAL A 93 -28.80 -4.05 -57.56
C VAL A 93 -28.09 -5.34 -57.98
N CYS A 94 -27.67 -5.45 -59.25
CA CYS A 94 -26.88 -6.61 -59.71
C CYS A 94 -25.54 -6.75 -58.98
N ARG A 95 -24.87 -5.64 -58.66
CA ARG A 95 -23.63 -5.65 -57.88
C ARG A 95 -23.89 -6.16 -56.46
N ARG A 96 -24.94 -5.65 -55.80
CA ARG A 96 -25.33 -6.10 -54.45
C ARG A 96 -25.75 -7.56 -54.40
N ILE A 97 -26.39 -8.09 -55.44
CA ILE A 97 -26.70 -9.52 -55.54
C ILE A 97 -25.42 -10.38 -55.46
N ASN A 98 -24.33 -9.93 -56.10
CA ASN A 98 -23.05 -10.63 -56.06
C ASN A 98 -22.38 -10.48 -54.70
N GLU A 99 -22.38 -9.28 -54.12
CA GLU A 99 -21.80 -9.05 -52.77
C GLU A 99 -22.52 -9.86 -51.69
N VAL A 100 -23.87 -9.91 -51.69
CA VAL A 100 -24.65 -10.75 -50.78
C VAL A 100 -24.30 -12.24 -50.96
N LYS A 101 -23.95 -12.68 -52.18
CA LYS A 101 -23.50 -14.05 -52.43
C LYS A 101 -22.15 -14.33 -51.79
N GLU A 102 -21.21 -13.39 -51.88
CA GLU A 102 -19.87 -13.51 -51.29
C GLU A 102 -19.95 -13.51 -49.76
N ILE A 103 -20.68 -12.56 -49.17
CA ILE A 103 -20.92 -12.50 -47.72
C ILE A 103 -21.61 -13.79 -47.23
N TYR A 104 -22.60 -14.29 -47.98
CA TYR A 104 -23.25 -15.56 -47.62
C TYR A 104 -22.26 -16.73 -47.56
N GLN A 105 -21.29 -16.80 -48.47
CA GLN A 105 -20.26 -17.85 -48.48
C GLN A 105 -19.28 -17.73 -47.31
N GLN A 106 -18.91 -16.51 -46.92
CA GLN A 106 -18.03 -16.26 -45.77
C GLN A 106 -18.65 -16.70 -44.44
N GLY A 107 -19.98 -16.64 -44.32
CA GLY A 107 -20.72 -17.01 -43.10
C GLY A 107 -20.78 -18.51 -42.77
N ASN A 108 -19.94 -19.36 -43.37
CA ASN A 108 -19.97 -20.82 -43.14
C ASN A 108 -19.25 -21.21 -41.82
N PHE A 109 -18.20 -20.48 -41.43
CA PHE A 109 -17.42 -20.67 -40.19
C PHE A 109 -17.26 -22.14 -39.76
N LEU A 110 -16.68 -22.97 -40.64
CA LEU A 110 -16.49 -24.42 -40.42
C LEU A 110 -15.58 -24.72 -39.23
N GLU A 111 -14.61 -23.84 -38.97
CA GLU A 111 -13.66 -23.93 -37.85
C GLU A 111 -14.22 -23.35 -36.54
N GLY A 112 -15.54 -23.17 -36.43
CA GLY A 112 -16.20 -22.58 -35.27
C GLY A 112 -16.23 -21.06 -35.27
N VAL A 113 -17.13 -20.49 -34.45
CA VAL A 113 -17.40 -19.04 -34.36
C VAL A 113 -16.63 -18.34 -33.23
N ALA A 114 -15.96 -19.11 -32.37
CA ALA A 114 -15.27 -18.63 -31.20
C ALA A 114 -13.99 -19.43 -30.95
N VAL A 115 -13.04 -18.82 -30.24
CA VAL A 115 -11.79 -19.42 -29.76
C VAL A 115 -11.78 -19.41 -28.24
N ASP A 116 -10.98 -20.27 -27.62
CA ASP A 116 -10.86 -20.26 -26.15
C ASP A 116 -10.39 -18.86 -25.69
N GLY A 117 -11.09 -18.31 -24.71
CA GLY A 117 -10.71 -17.02 -24.14
C GLY A 117 -9.39 -17.12 -23.36
N PRO A 118 -8.76 -15.98 -23.04
CA PRO A 118 -7.71 -15.98 -22.03
C PRO A 118 -8.25 -16.66 -20.76
N PRO A 119 -7.46 -17.51 -20.09
CA PRO A 119 -7.87 -18.05 -18.80
C PRO A 119 -8.25 -16.89 -17.87
N ALA A 120 -9.39 -16.98 -17.17
CA ALA A 120 -9.68 -16.02 -16.12
C ALA A 120 -8.55 -16.09 -15.08
N THR A 121 -7.71 -15.06 -15.03
CA THR A 121 -6.56 -15.03 -14.12
C THR A 121 -7.05 -14.68 -12.72
N GLY A 122 -6.99 -15.65 -11.82
CA GLY A 122 -7.28 -15.42 -10.41
C GLY A 122 -7.47 -16.70 -9.60
N VAL A 123 -7.39 -16.57 -8.28
CA VAL A 123 -7.43 -17.70 -7.35
C VAL A 123 -8.78 -17.75 -6.64
N ALA A 124 -9.47 -18.88 -6.76
CA ALA A 124 -10.68 -19.15 -5.98
C ALA A 124 -10.30 -19.32 -4.49
N LEU A 125 -10.94 -18.54 -3.63
CA LEU A 125 -10.66 -18.53 -2.19
C LEU A 125 -11.65 -19.43 -1.47
N GLN A 126 -11.21 -20.12 -0.42
CA GLN A 126 -12.14 -20.89 0.42
C GLN A 126 -13.12 -19.96 1.14
N THR A 127 -14.41 -20.23 0.99
CA THR A 127 -15.53 -19.48 1.58
C THR A 127 -16.44 -20.40 2.39
N THR A 128 -16.85 -19.95 3.57
CA THR A 128 -17.94 -20.55 4.37
C THR A 128 -19.26 -19.84 4.07
N HIS A 129 -20.41 -20.41 4.48
CA HIS A 129 -21.71 -19.76 4.36
C HIS A 129 -21.69 -18.36 5.02
N LEU A 130 -22.24 -17.36 4.32
CA LEU A 130 -22.32 -15.97 4.78
C LEU A 130 -23.74 -15.70 5.29
N GLU A 131 -23.90 -15.42 6.59
CA GLU A 131 -25.17 -15.03 7.22
C GLU A 131 -25.12 -13.60 7.71
N GLY A 132 -26.16 -12.81 7.39
CA GLY A 132 -26.13 -11.36 7.59
C GLY A 132 -25.16 -10.67 6.62
N GLU A 133 -25.33 -9.37 6.37
CA GLU A 133 -24.48 -8.56 5.48
C GLU A 133 -24.66 -8.74 3.95
N ILE A 134 -25.83 -9.23 3.52
CA ILE A 134 -26.23 -9.24 2.10
C ILE A 134 -26.23 -7.81 1.54
N ASP A 135 -26.80 -6.85 2.27
CA ASP A 135 -26.91 -5.45 1.86
C ASP A 135 -25.54 -4.79 1.59
N VAL A 136 -24.56 -5.06 2.45
CA VAL A 136 -23.19 -4.52 2.31
C VAL A 136 -22.51 -5.12 1.08
N LYS A 137 -22.65 -6.43 0.87
CA LYS A 137 -22.11 -7.11 -0.31
C LYS A 137 -22.72 -6.55 -1.61
N GLU A 138 -24.03 -6.33 -1.65
CA GLU A 138 -24.73 -5.74 -2.80
C GLU A 138 -24.27 -4.30 -3.06
N GLN A 139 -24.06 -3.51 -2.01
CA GLN A 139 -23.56 -2.15 -2.14
C GLN A 139 -22.14 -2.11 -2.72
N ILE A 140 -21.23 -2.96 -2.23
CA ILE A 140 -19.87 -3.08 -2.79
C ILE A 140 -19.95 -3.52 -4.26
N TRP A 141 -20.81 -4.49 -4.57
CA TRP A 141 -21.01 -4.97 -5.95
C TRP A 141 -21.44 -3.84 -6.89
N ARG A 142 -22.40 -3.00 -6.47
CA ARG A 142 -22.85 -1.85 -7.26
C ARG A 142 -21.72 -0.85 -7.54
N TYR A 143 -20.87 -0.57 -6.55
CA TYR A 143 -19.73 0.33 -6.75
C TYR A 143 -18.65 -0.27 -7.64
N LEU A 144 -18.37 -1.57 -7.52
CA LEU A 144 -17.39 -2.27 -8.35
C LEU A 144 -17.79 -2.33 -9.83
N MET A 145 -19.08 -2.51 -10.12
CA MET A 145 -19.60 -2.57 -11.49
C MET A 145 -19.89 -1.18 -12.09
N GLY A 146 -19.77 -0.12 -11.28
CA GLY A 146 -19.88 1.27 -11.71
C GLY A 146 -18.50 1.88 -12.01
N ASN A 147 -18.48 3.06 -12.65
CA ASN A 147 -17.25 3.76 -13.02
C ASN A 147 -16.96 5.00 -12.15
N ASP A 148 -17.71 5.19 -11.06
CA ASP A 148 -17.67 6.41 -10.25
C ASP A 148 -16.52 6.42 -9.22
N VAL A 149 -16.01 5.24 -8.83
CA VAL A 149 -15.01 5.08 -7.77
C VAL A 149 -13.86 4.18 -8.22
N GLY A 150 -12.62 4.64 -8.03
CA GLY A 150 -11.42 3.85 -8.35
C GLY A 150 -10.86 3.02 -7.18
N MET A 151 -11.42 3.18 -5.98
CA MET A 151 -10.96 2.49 -4.77
C MET A 151 -12.11 2.33 -3.78
N ILE A 152 -12.24 1.14 -3.20
CA ILE A 152 -13.21 0.82 -2.14
C ILE A 152 -12.43 0.35 -0.92
N ALA A 153 -12.72 0.94 0.24
CA ALA A 153 -12.10 0.56 1.51
C ALA A 153 -13.18 0.04 2.48
N LEU A 154 -12.92 -1.10 3.12
CA LEU A 154 -13.78 -1.66 4.19
C LEU A 154 -13.11 -1.44 5.55
N CYS A 155 -13.80 -0.73 6.45
CA CYS A 155 -13.32 -0.42 7.79
C CYS A 155 -14.23 -1.06 8.86
N GLY A 156 -13.65 -1.48 9.98
CA GLY A 156 -14.39 -2.09 11.10
C GLY A 156 -13.48 -2.85 12.07
N MET A 157 -14.00 -3.26 13.22
CA MET A 157 -13.24 -3.99 14.25
C MET A 157 -12.65 -5.32 13.72
N GLY A 158 -11.59 -5.82 14.35
CA GLY A 158 -11.03 -7.14 14.05
C GLY A 158 -12.09 -8.24 14.22
N GLY A 159 -12.13 -9.21 13.32
CA GLY A 159 -13.07 -10.34 13.39
C GLY A 159 -14.48 -10.11 12.83
N ILE A 160 -14.85 -8.87 12.48
CA ILE A 160 -16.21 -8.53 11.99
C ILE A 160 -16.57 -9.08 10.58
N GLY A 161 -15.72 -9.89 9.94
CA GLY A 161 -16.06 -10.51 8.65
C GLY A 161 -15.66 -9.74 7.37
N LYS A 162 -14.97 -8.59 7.47
CA LYS A 162 -14.47 -7.81 6.31
C LYS A 162 -13.79 -8.68 5.23
N THR A 163 -12.81 -9.48 5.65
CA THR A 163 -12.08 -10.38 4.74
C THR A 163 -12.98 -11.46 4.16
N THR A 164 -13.96 -11.95 4.94
CA THR A 164 -14.92 -12.98 4.50
C THR A 164 -15.84 -12.47 3.40
N ILE A 165 -16.34 -11.24 3.51
CA ILE A 165 -17.15 -10.59 2.46
C ILE A 165 -16.34 -10.42 1.19
N MET A 166 -15.10 -9.93 1.28
CA MET A 166 -14.24 -9.74 0.12
C MET A 166 -13.87 -11.06 -0.57
N LYS A 167 -13.71 -12.16 0.16
CA LYS A 167 -13.52 -13.50 -0.44
C LYS A 167 -14.72 -13.92 -1.29
N HIS A 168 -15.94 -13.66 -0.82
CA HIS A 168 -17.16 -13.96 -1.59
C HIS A 168 -17.24 -13.10 -2.86
N ILE A 169 -16.89 -11.82 -2.76
CA ILE A 169 -16.86 -10.91 -3.90
C ILE A 169 -15.79 -11.34 -4.91
N ASN A 170 -14.56 -11.66 -4.47
CA ASN A 170 -13.49 -12.20 -5.31
C ASN A 170 -13.99 -13.41 -6.12
N ASN A 171 -14.57 -14.41 -5.45
CA ASN A 171 -15.07 -15.61 -6.12
C ASN A 171 -16.26 -15.33 -7.06
N GLN A 172 -17.00 -14.25 -6.83
CA GLN A 172 -18.04 -13.79 -7.73
C GLN A 172 -17.43 -13.09 -8.96
N LEU A 173 -16.42 -12.24 -8.76
CA LEU A 173 -15.68 -11.57 -9.85
C LEU A 173 -15.00 -12.58 -10.79
N LEU A 174 -14.50 -13.71 -10.28
CA LEU A 174 -13.94 -14.79 -11.11
C LEU A 174 -14.97 -15.45 -12.06
N LYS A 175 -16.26 -15.18 -11.88
CA LYS A 175 -17.34 -15.66 -12.75
C LYS A 175 -17.78 -14.61 -13.78
N GLU A 176 -17.40 -13.36 -13.57
CA GLU A 176 -17.73 -12.24 -14.45
C GLU A 176 -16.65 -12.04 -15.51
N THR A 177 -17.01 -11.37 -16.62
CA THR A 177 -16.07 -11.02 -17.70
C THR A 177 -15.68 -9.54 -17.71
N THR A 178 -16.14 -8.76 -16.72
CA THR A 178 -15.89 -7.31 -16.64
C THR A 178 -14.44 -6.96 -16.37
N PHE A 179 -13.73 -7.83 -15.65
CA PHE A 179 -12.33 -7.64 -15.28
C PHE A 179 -11.47 -8.70 -15.93
N ASP A 180 -10.41 -8.29 -16.62
CA ASP A 180 -9.46 -9.20 -17.26
C ASP A 180 -8.68 -10.03 -16.22
N ASN A 181 -8.40 -9.43 -15.05
CA ASN A 181 -7.61 -10.04 -13.99
C ASN A 181 -8.22 -9.75 -12.61
N VAL A 182 -8.31 -10.78 -11.75
CA VAL A 182 -8.75 -10.65 -10.35
C VAL A 182 -7.63 -11.13 -9.43
N ILE A 183 -6.99 -10.19 -8.74
CA ILE A 183 -5.77 -10.44 -7.96
C ILE A 183 -6.05 -10.32 -6.46
N TRP A 184 -5.80 -11.40 -5.71
CA TRP A 184 -5.89 -11.39 -4.25
C TRP A 184 -4.49 -11.40 -3.62
N ILE A 185 -4.18 -10.37 -2.83
CA ILE A 185 -2.90 -10.28 -2.10
C ILE A 185 -3.18 -10.04 -0.62
N THR A 186 -2.52 -10.82 0.22
CA THR A 186 -2.52 -10.61 1.68
C THR A 186 -1.26 -9.85 2.06
N VAL A 187 -1.43 -8.72 2.74
CA VAL A 187 -0.33 -7.89 3.23
C VAL A 187 -0.25 -8.05 4.75
N SER A 188 0.91 -8.49 5.26
CA SER A 188 1.21 -8.60 6.68
C SER A 188 1.54 -7.25 7.30
N LYS A 189 1.60 -7.19 8.64
CA LYS A 189 2.05 -6.00 9.39
C LYS A 189 3.49 -5.61 9.00
N GLU A 190 4.34 -6.60 8.74
CA GLU A 190 5.63 -6.43 8.08
C GLU A 190 5.39 -6.14 6.60
N PHE A 191 5.57 -4.88 6.23
CA PHE A 191 5.31 -4.39 4.88
C PHE A 191 6.51 -4.68 3.98
N ASN A 192 6.29 -5.44 2.91
CA ASN A 192 7.33 -5.75 1.93
C ASN A 192 6.83 -5.41 0.52
N VAL A 193 7.30 -4.28 -0.01
CA VAL A 193 6.95 -3.81 -1.36
C VAL A 193 7.32 -4.86 -2.41
N PHE A 194 8.48 -5.50 -2.30
CA PHE A 194 8.95 -6.51 -3.25
C PHE A 194 8.07 -7.76 -3.25
N TYR A 195 7.59 -8.19 -2.08
CA TYR A 195 6.63 -9.29 -2.00
C TYR A 195 5.33 -8.93 -2.72
N ILE A 196 4.81 -7.72 -2.51
CA ILE A 196 3.58 -7.26 -3.16
C ILE A 196 3.78 -7.14 -4.67
N GLN A 197 4.83 -6.45 -5.11
CA GLN A 197 5.15 -6.31 -6.54
C GLN A 197 5.38 -7.67 -7.20
N GLY A 198 6.13 -8.56 -6.55
CA GLY A 198 6.35 -9.93 -7.05
C GLY A 198 5.08 -10.77 -7.07
N ALA A 199 4.19 -10.61 -6.09
CA ALA A 199 2.89 -11.28 -6.08
C ALA A 199 1.96 -10.75 -7.18
N ILE A 200 1.93 -9.44 -7.42
CA ILE A 200 1.19 -8.83 -8.54
C ILE A 200 1.76 -9.31 -9.86
N ALA A 201 3.08 -9.25 -10.05
CA ALA A 201 3.74 -9.66 -11.29
C ALA A 201 3.45 -11.13 -11.61
N ARG A 202 3.60 -12.03 -10.63
CA ARG A 202 3.22 -13.45 -10.78
C ARG A 202 1.73 -13.63 -11.10
N ALA A 203 0.85 -12.84 -10.47
CA ALA A 203 -0.59 -12.92 -10.74
C ALA A 203 -0.97 -12.39 -12.14
N LEU A 204 -0.13 -11.56 -12.76
CA LEU A 204 -0.27 -11.03 -14.12
C LEU A 204 0.51 -11.82 -15.17
N ASP A 205 1.14 -12.94 -14.78
CA ASP A 205 2.06 -13.71 -15.62
C ASP A 205 3.19 -12.85 -16.23
N GLN A 206 3.67 -11.87 -15.46
CA GLN A 206 4.79 -11.00 -15.80
C GLN A 206 6.02 -11.33 -14.95
N SER A 207 7.19 -11.23 -15.56
CA SER A 207 8.47 -11.23 -14.85
C SER A 207 8.86 -9.80 -14.49
N LEU A 208 9.16 -9.55 -13.22
CA LEU A 208 9.92 -8.35 -12.86
C LEU A 208 11.34 -8.48 -13.45
N PRO A 209 12.00 -7.37 -13.85
CA PRO A 209 13.37 -7.42 -14.34
C PRO A 209 14.26 -8.16 -13.34
N GLU A 210 15.01 -9.18 -13.80
CA GLU A 210 15.88 -10.01 -12.95
C GLU A 210 17.10 -9.23 -12.37
N ASP A 211 17.24 -7.94 -12.68
CA ASP A 211 18.38 -7.11 -12.30
C ASP A 211 18.21 -6.34 -10.97
N GLU A 212 17.20 -6.64 -10.14
CA GLU A 212 17.29 -6.31 -8.72
C GLU A 212 18.10 -7.40 -8.01
N LEU A 213 19.43 -7.19 -7.95
CA LEU A 213 20.36 -7.99 -7.17
C LEU A 213 20.03 -7.88 -5.67
N VAL A 214 19.06 -8.65 -5.20
CA VAL A 214 18.71 -8.72 -3.77
C VAL A 214 19.76 -9.57 -3.06
N LEU A 215 20.85 -8.93 -2.64
CA LEU A 215 21.83 -9.51 -1.75
C LEU A 215 21.23 -9.62 -0.36
N LYS A 216 20.73 -10.82 -0.02
CA LYS A 216 20.37 -11.12 1.37
C LYS A 216 21.62 -11.06 2.24
N VAL A 217 21.76 -9.99 3.01
CA VAL A 217 22.79 -9.87 4.03
C VAL A 217 22.46 -10.90 5.12
N LYS A 218 23.38 -11.85 5.34
CA LYS A 218 23.24 -12.86 6.40
C LYS A 218 23.75 -12.28 7.73
N PRO A 219 23.29 -12.79 8.87
CA PRO A 219 23.94 -12.53 10.15
C PRO A 219 25.42 -12.88 10.09
N LEU A 220 26.22 -12.16 10.87
CA LEU A 220 27.66 -12.37 10.96
C LEU A 220 27.97 -13.80 11.44
N SER A 221 29.04 -14.39 10.90
CA SER A 221 29.55 -15.65 11.41
C SER A 221 30.00 -15.50 12.88
N LYS A 222 30.19 -16.63 13.58
CA LYS A 222 30.68 -16.61 14.97
C LYS A 222 32.00 -15.85 15.11
N VAL A 223 32.90 -15.99 14.14
CA VAL A 223 34.22 -15.33 14.13
C VAL A 223 34.08 -13.83 13.90
N GLU A 224 33.29 -13.42 12.91
CA GLU A 224 33.03 -12.00 12.63
C GLU A 224 32.33 -11.32 13.81
N SER A 225 31.36 -12.00 14.42
CA SER A 225 30.63 -11.50 15.59
C SER A 225 31.54 -11.26 16.78
N LEU A 226 32.42 -12.23 17.08
CA LEU A 226 33.42 -12.11 18.14
C LEU A 226 34.40 -10.97 17.86
N ASN A 227 34.90 -10.87 16.62
CA ASN A 227 35.81 -9.81 16.23
C ASN A 227 35.15 -8.44 16.37
N LEU A 228 33.90 -8.28 15.92
CA LEU A 228 33.14 -7.04 16.08
C LEU A 228 32.94 -6.69 17.57
N PHE A 229 32.61 -7.67 18.41
CA PHE A 229 32.45 -7.48 19.85
C PHE A 229 33.76 -7.01 20.50
N VAL A 230 34.87 -7.72 20.25
CA VAL A 230 36.20 -7.40 20.81
C VAL A 230 36.70 -6.05 20.33
N ASN A 231 36.47 -5.71 19.06
CA ASN A 231 36.78 -4.37 18.53
C ASN A 231 36.07 -3.26 19.29
N ARG A 232 34.82 -3.52 19.73
CA ARG A 232 34.03 -2.53 20.46
C ARG A 232 34.38 -2.46 21.96
N VAL A 233 34.52 -3.59 22.63
CA VAL A 233 34.79 -3.63 24.08
C VAL A 233 36.26 -3.34 24.41
N GLY A 234 37.18 -3.69 23.51
CA GLY A 234 38.61 -3.54 23.65
C GLY A 234 39.34 -4.89 23.79
N TYR A 235 40.56 -4.95 23.23
CA TYR A 235 41.37 -6.18 23.16
C TYR A 235 41.87 -6.70 24.52
N GLY A 236 41.71 -5.93 25.61
CA GLY A 236 42.08 -6.36 26.96
C GLY A 236 41.35 -7.65 27.40
N VAL A 237 40.12 -7.88 26.90
CA VAL A 237 39.34 -9.08 27.24
C VAL A 237 40.00 -10.39 26.77
N LEU A 238 40.88 -10.33 25.76
CA LEU A 238 41.60 -11.50 25.24
C LEU A 238 42.70 -12.00 26.19
N GLN A 239 43.14 -11.17 27.15
CA GLN A 239 44.25 -11.50 28.04
C GLN A 239 43.83 -12.39 29.22
N VAL A 240 42.52 -12.55 29.44
CA VAL A 240 41.97 -13.31 30.58
C VAL A 240 41.15 -14.49 30.05
N PRO A 241 41.69 -15.74 30.07
CA PRO A 241 41.02 -16.90 29.47
C PRO A 241 39.61 -17.16 30.03
N THR A 242 39.43 -17.01 31.34
CA THR A 242 38.13 -17.19 32.01
C THR A 242 37.10 -16.12 31.62
N LEU A 243 37.56 -14.94 31.22
CA LEU A 243 36.70 -13.88 30.70
C LEU A 243 36.28 -14.18 29.26
N MET A 244 37.21 -14.71 28.45
CA MET A 244 36.95 -15.06 27.06
C MET A 244 35.83 -16.10 26.90
N GLU A 245 35.75 -17.09 27.81
CA GLU A 245 34.63 -18.04 27.85
C GLU A 245 33.27 -17.37 28.07
N ILE A 246 33.23 -16.30 28.87
CA ILE A 246 32.00 -15.53 29.12
C ILE A 246 31.68 -14.65 27.91
N VAL A 247 32.69 -14.02 27.31
CA VAL A 247 32.55 -13.22 26.08
C VAL A 247 31.92 -14.04 24.97
N HIS A 248 32.40 -15.26 24.72
CA HIS A 248 31.81 -16.15 23.72
C HIS A 248 30.31 -16.40 23.97
N GLN A 249 29.92 -16.69 25.22
CA GLN A 249 28.52 -16.94 25.57
C GLN A 249 27.65 -15.69 25.38
N ILE A 250 28.15 -14.50 25.74
CA ILE A 250 27.44 -13.23 25.51
C ILE A 250 27.25 -12.98 24.01
N VAL A 251 28.31 -13.16 23.21
CA VAL A 251 28.26 -12.95 21.74
C VAL A 251 27.27 -13.91 21.09
N GLU A 252 27.18 -15.16 21.56
CA GLU A 252 26.19 -16.12 21.05
C GLU A 252 24.74 -15.66 21.28
N GLN A 253 24.45 -14.93 22.35
CA GLN A 253 23.10 -14.37 22.58
C GLN A 253 22.73 -13.23 21.61
N CYS A 254 23.71 -12.66 20.90
CA CYS A 254 23.44 -11.59 19.92
C CYS A 254 23.05 -12.13 18.53
N CYS A 255 23.01 -13.46 18.34
CA CYS A 255 22.55 -14.13 17.12
C CYS A 255 23.21 -13.65 15.80
N GLY A 256 24.44 -13.13 15.87
CA GLY A 256 25.17 -12.61 14.71
C GLY A 256 24.67 -11.26 14.19
N LEU A 257 23.83 -10.55 14.94
CA LEU A 257 23.27 -9.26 14.54
C LEU A 257 24.22 -8.10 14.92
N PRO A 258 24.73 -7.31 13.97
CA PRO A 258 25.73 -6.29 14.25
C PRO A 258 25.30 -5.28 15.33
N LEU A 259 24.06 -4.79 15.29
CA LEU A 259 23.55 -3.82 16.27
C LEU A 259 23.52 -4.41 17.69
N ALA A 260 22.95 -5.61 17.85
CA ALA A 260 22.92 -6.31 19.14
C ALA A 260 24.33 -6.51 19.71
N ILE A 261 25.28 -6.90 18.84
CA ILE A 261 26.68 -7.12 19.21
C ILE A 261 27.32 -5.82 19.71
N VAL A 262 27.22 -4.71 18.96
CA VAL A 262 27.91 -3.46 19.33
C VAL A 262 27.27 -2.78 20.53
N THR A 263 25.95 -2.85 20.70
CA THR A 263 25.24 -2.29 21.86
C THR A 263 25.53 -3.10 23.12
N THR A 264 25.53 -4.44 23.03
CA THR A 264 25.94 -5.31 24.16
C THR A 264 27.40 -5.08 24.53
N ALA A 265 28.30 -5.03 23.54
CA ALA A 265 29.73 -4.76 23.76
C ALA A 265 29.97 -3.36 24.36
N GLY A 266 29.26 -2.34 23.87
CA GLY A 266 29.32 -0.98 24.40
C GLY A 266 28.97 -0.93 25.88
N THR A 267 27.91 -1.63 26.27
CA THR A 267 27.48 -1.76 27.67
C THR A 267 28.52 -2.47 28.54
N MET A 268 29.38 -3.31 27.98
CA MET A 268 30.49 -4.00 28.68
C MET A 268 31.81 -3.23 28.63
N LYS A 269 31.90 -2.14 27.87
CA LYS A 269 33.14 -1.37 27.68
C LYS A 269 33.62 -0.77 29.00
N GLY A 270 34.89 -1.01 29.32
CA GLY A 270 35.51 -0.55 30.57
C GLY A 270 35.10 -1.35 31.81
N VAL A 271 34.41 -2.48 31.67
CA VAL A 271 34.12 -3.40 32.77
C VAL A 271 35.27 -4.39 32.90
N ASP A 272 36.03 -4.31 33.99
CA ASP A 272 37.20 -5.19 34.21
C ASP A 272 36.91 -6.37 35.16
N ASP A 273 35.88 -6.27 36.01
CA ASP A 273 35.56 -7.31 37.00
C ASP A 273 34.80 -8.48 36.35
N VAL A 274 35.44 -9.65 36.29
CA VAL A 274 34.86 -10.90 35.76
C VAL A 274 33.51 -11.26 36.41
N ARG A 275 33.25 -10.85 37.66
CA ARG A 275 31.95 -11.07 38.32
C ARG A 275 30.83 -10.27 37.67
N GLU A 276 31.10 -9.03 37.26
CA GLU A 276 30.14 -8.19 36.52
C GLU A 276 29.85 -8.80 35.15
N TRP A 277 30.85 -9.41 34.49
CA TRP A 277 30.65 -10.14 33.24
C TRP A 277 29.78 -11.38 33.39
N ARG A 278 29.96 -12.17 34.47
CA ARG A 278 29.05 -13.30 34.75
C ARG A 278 27.64 -12.84 35.07
N ASN A 279 27.50 -11.74 35.81
CA ASN A 279 26.20 -11.18 36.10
C ASN A 279 25.51 -10.69 34.82
N ALA A 280 26.24 -10.00 33.94
CA ALA A 280 25.78 -9.57 32.62
C ALA A 280 25.21 -10.75 31.80
N LEU A 281 25.98 -11.85 31.72
CA LEU A 281 25.54 -13.05 31.01
C LEU A 281 24.27 -13.64 31.63
N ASN A 282 24.15 -13.65 32.95
CA ASN A 282 22.95 -14.16 33.63
C ASN A 282 21.71 -13.28 33.36
N GLU A 283 21.86 -11.96 33.36
CA GLU A 283 20.81 -11.00 33.02
C GLU A 283 20.33 -11.22 31.58
N LEU A 284 21.27 -11.30 30.62
CA LEU A 284 20.99 -11.54 29.21
C LEU A 284 20.29 -12.90 28.99
N CYS A 285 20.76 -13.97 29.65
CA CYS A 285 20.15 -15.30 29.58
C CYS A 285 18.73 -15.37 30.20
N ARG A 286 18.37 -14.46 31.11
CA ARG A 286 17.04 -14.42 31.74
C ARG A 286 16.00 -13.79 30.80
N GLY A 287 16.36 -12.76 30.05
CA GLY A 287 15.49 -12.13 29.05
C GLY A 287 14.97 -13.15 28.02
N VAL A 288 15.88 -13.91 27.43
CA VAL A 288 15.61 -14.93 26.40
C VAL A 288 14.66 -16.04 26.85
N LYS A 289 14.56 -16.33 28.16
CA LYS A 289 13.69 -17.40 28.67
C LYS A 289 12.25 -16.96 28.91
N SER A 290 11.95 -15.66 28.95
CA SER A 290 10.61 -15.14 29.23
C SER A 290 9.72 -15.03 27.97
N VAL A 291 10.29 -15.13 26.76
CA VAL A 291 9.57 -14.93 25.49
C VAL A 291 9.83 -16.10 24.54
N ARG A 292 9.52 -17.34 24.94
CA ARG A 292 9.40 -18.43 23.97
C ARG A 292 8.06 -18.30 23.25
N GLY A 293 8.02 -17.52 22.17
CA GLY A 293 6.84 -17.48 21.31
C GLY A 293 6.76 -16.43 20.19
N SER A 294 7.69 -15.50 20.02
CA SER A 294 7.60 -14.50 18.94
C SER A 294 8.96 -13.98 18.48
N ASP A 295 9.01 -13.31 17.33
CA ASP A 295 10.16 -12.69 16.64
C ASP A 295 10.92 -11.60 17.44
N ASN A 296 10.95 -11.69 18.78
CA ASN A 296 11.45 -10.70 19.72
C ASN A 296 12.89 -10.95 20.22
N GLU A 297 13.62 -11.93 19.66
CA GLU A 297 14.98 -12.27 20.11
C GLU A 297 15.96 -11.08 20.00
N ILE A 298 15.75 -10.19 19.03
CA ILE A 298 16.52 -8.94 18.87
C ILE A 298 16.28 -8.00 20.05
N PHE A 299 15.02 -7.86 20.47
CA PHE A 299 14.63 -6.95 21.54
C PHE A 299 15.25 -7.34 22.87
N ASP A 300 15.40 -8.63 23.18
CA ASP A 300 16.00 -9.07 24.45
C ASP A 300 17.45 -8.59 24.60
N SER A 301 18.25 -8.68 23.52
CA SER A 301 19.64 -8.23 23.52
C SER A 301 19.79 -6.71 23.61
N LEU A 302 18.89 -5.96 22.97
CA LEU A 302 18.87 -4.50 23.05
C LEU A 302 18.33 -4.03 24.42
N MET A 303 17.32 -4.71 24.96
CA MET A 303 16.71 -4.41 26.25
C MET A 303 17.73 -4.58 27.38
N PHE A 304 18.55 -5.62 27.31
CA PHE A 304 19.67 -5.81 28.22
C PHE A 304 20.53 -4.54 28.35
N SER A 305 20.86 -3.90 27.24
CA SER A 305 21.69 -2.69 27.24
C SER A 305 20.97 -1.48 27.85
N TYR A 306 19.66 -1.36 27.60
CA TYR A 306 18.80 -0.34 28.21
C TYR A 306 18.64 -0.52 29.73
N ASP A 307 18.38 -1.74 30.19
CA ASP A 307 18.19 -2.05 31.62
C ASP A 307 19.44 -1.73 32.43
N ARG A 308 20.62 -2.00 31.84
CA ARG A 308 21.91 -1.71 32.49
C ARG A 308 22.34 -0.24 32.45
N LEU A 309 21.54 0.65 31.89
CA LEU A 309 21.72 2.09 32.15
C LEU A 309 21.58 2.40 33.66
N ARG A 310 20.80 1.59 34.40
CA ARG A 310 20.54 1.59 35.85
C ARG A 310 19.92 2.87 36.44
N ASP A 311 20.11 4.01 35.80
CA ASP A 311 19.57 5.31 36.20
C ASP A 311 18.25 5.58 35.46
N PRO A 312 17.11 5.67 36.16
CA PRO A 312 15.80 5.95 35.55
C PRO A 312 15.75 7.27 34.77
N LYS A 313 16.56 8.27 35.14
CA LYS A 313 16.62 9.55 34.41
C LYS A 313 17.28 9.38 33.05
N ILE A 314 18.40 8.65 33.00
CA ILE A 314 19.10 8.33 31.75
C ILE A 314 18.25 7.43 30.86
N GLN A 315 17.53 6.48 31.45
CA GLN A 315 16.57 5.65 30.74
C GLN A 315 15.44 6.49 30.12
N ASN A 316 14.87 7.46 30.86
CA ASN A 316 13.86 8.36 30.31
C ASN A 316 14.43 9.28 29.23
N CYS A 317 15.68 9.74 29.34
CA CYS A 317 16.39 10.46 28.27
C CYS A 317 16.47 9.62 26.98
N PHE A 318 16.84 8.34 27.09
CA PHE A 318 16.83 7.41 25.95
C PHE A 318 15.42 7.26 25.37
N LEU A 319 14.41 6.96 26.19
CA LEU A 319 13.03 6.79 25.71
C LEU A 319 12.50 8.05 25.03
N TYR A 320 12.84 9.24 25.54
CA TYR A 320 12.45 10.51 24.93
C TYR A 320 12.91 10.66 23.48
N CYS A 321 14.07 10.11 23.13
CA CYS A 321 14.58 10.16 21.76
C CYS A 321 13.66 9.42 20.76
N SER A 322 12.85 8.46 21.23
CA SER A 322 11.91 7.73 20.37
C SER A 322 10.75 8.59 19.85
N LEU A 323 10.58 9.81 20.37
CA LEU A 323 9.61 10.79 19.88
C LEU A 323 9.97 11.35 18.50
N TYR A 324 11.23 11.25 18.10
CA TYR A 324 11.72 11.71 16.80
C TYR A 324 11.52 10.62 15.73
N PRO A 325 11.47 10.96 14.43
CA PRO A 325 11.40 9.97 13.35
C PRO A 325 12.61 9.04 13.31
N GLU A 326 12.47 7.90 12.61
CA GLU A 326 13.56 6.97 12.33
C GLU A 326 14.76 7.68 11.68
N ASP A 327 15.97 7.38 12.16
CA ASP A 327 17.24 7.96 11.71
C ASP A 327 17.32 9.49 11.69
N PHE A 328 16.39 10.16 12.38
CA PHE A 328 16.35 11.61 12.41
C PHE A 328 17.52 12.16 13.23
N ALA A 329 18.29 13.08 12.63
CA ALA A 329 19.35 13.79 13.33
C ALA A 329 18.77 14.84 14.29
N ILE A 330 19.11 14.71 15.57
CA ILE A 330 18.66 15.57 16.67
C ILE A 330 19.86 16.38 17.16
N GLU A 331 19.74 17.70 17.21
CA GLU A 331 20.79 18.56 17.76
C GLU A 331 20.95 18.31 19.27
N ARG A 332 22.19 18.08 19.72
CA ARG A 332 22.48 17.74 21.12
C ARG A 332 21.99 18.82 22.10
N LYS A 333 22.18 20.09 21.75
CA LYS A 333 21.78 21.24 22.57
C LYS A 333 20.26 21.32 22.74
N GLU A 334 19.51 21.18 21.64
CA GLU A 334 18.05 21.19 21.63
C GLU A 334 17.47 20.02 22.45
N LEU A 335 18.05 18.83 22.31
CA LEU A 335 17.63 17.65 23.04
C LEU A 335 17.91 17.77 24.55
N ALA A 336 19.10 18.28 24.92
CA ALA A 336 19.44 18.53 26.31
C ALA A 336 18.48 19.55 26.94
N GLU A 337 18.11 20.62 26.22
CA GLU A 337 17.14 21.61 26.67
C GLU A 337 15.78 20.96 27.01
N LYS A 338 15.27 20.10 26.11
CA LYS A 338 14.02 19.37 26.34
C LYS A 338 14.09 18.44 27.55
N TRP A 339 15.24 17.79 27.79
CA TRP A 339 15.42 16.94 28.98
C TRP A 339 15.47 17.71 30.29
N ILE A 340 15.94 18.96 30.26
CA ILE A 340 15.92 19.85 31.44
C ILE A 340 14.46 20.22 31.76
N GLU A 341 13.68 20.68 30.78
CA GLU A 341 12.27 21.05 30.97
C GLU A 341 11.41 19.85 31.40
N GLU A 342 11.73 18.64 30.93
CA GLU A 342 11.09 17.41 31.39
C GLU A 342 11.46 17.02 32.84
N GLY A 343 12.50 17.64 33.41
CA GLY A 343 13.02 17.32 34.74
C GLY A 343 13.80 16.00 34.79
N PHE A 344 14.30 15.51 33.65
CA PHE A 344 15.21 14.36 33.61
C PHE A 344 16.61 14.73 34.06
N ILE A 345 16.99 15.99 33.89
CA ILE A 345 18.21 16.57 34.41
C ILE A 345 17.84 17.39 35.64
N ASP A 346 18.51 17.13 36.77
CA ASP A 346 18.26 17.87 38.00
C ASP A 346 18.53 19.36 37.79
N GLU A 347 17.59 20.20 38.22
CA GLU A 347 17.68 21.66 38.20
C GLU A 347 18.66 22.16 39.29
N CYS A 348 19.92 21.75 39.19
CA CYS A 348 20.97 22.14 40.11
C CYS A 348 22.07 22.90 39.36
N GLY A 349 22.41 24.09 39.85
CA GLY A 349 23.47 24.92 39.29
C GLY A 349 23.00 25.85 38.17
N SER A 350 23.93 26.21 37.28
CA SER A 350 23.65 27.10 36.14
C SER A 350 23.01 26.35 34.97
N ARG A 351 22.35 27.07 34.05
CA ARG A 351 21.82 26.48 32.81
C ARG A 351 22.91 25.80 31.98
N GLN A 352 24.13 26.34 31.98
CA GLN A 352 25.27 25.70 31.35
C GLN A 352 25.61 24.36 32.00
N ALA A 353 25.64 24.27 33.34
CA ALA A 353 25.91 23.01 34.03
C ALA A 353 24.85 21.94 33.73
N MET A 354 23.59 22.34 33.57
CA MET A 354 22.51 21.45 33.16
C MET A 354 22.71 20.94 31.71
N HIS A 355 23.11 21.82 30.78
CA HIS A 355 23.48 21.41 29.43
C HIS A 355 24.69 20.47 29.40
N ASP A 356 25.73 20.76 30.19
CA ASP A 356 26.92 19.91 30.29
C ASP A 356 26.54 18.52 30.84
N ARG A 357 25.59 18.46 31.78
CA ARG A 357 25.03 17.19 32.27
C ARG A 357 24.26 16.45 31.17
N GLY A 358 23.42 17.15 30.40
CA GLY A 358 22.73 16.57 29.24
C GLY A 358 23.70 16.01 28.20
N HIS A 359 24.77 16.76 27.90
CA HIS A 359 25.83 16.33 26.99
C HIS A 359 26.59 15.10 27.52
N SER A 360 26.83 15.02 28.83
CA SER A 360 27.40 13.82 29.46
C SER A 360 26.49 12.60 29.36
N ILE A 361 25.16 12.78 29.49
CA ILE A 361 24.19 11.69 29.28
C ILE A 361 24.20 11.23 27.81
N LEU A 362 24.25 12.16 26.85
CA LEU A 362 24.35 11.85 25.42
C LEU A 362 25.62 11.05 25.11
N ASN A 363 26.77 11.46 25.64
CA ASN A 363 28.03 10.71 25.50
C ASN A 363 27.89 9.29 26.05
N LYS A 364 27.24 9.10 27.21
CA LYS A 364 27.01 7.77 27.78
C LYS A 364 26.12 6.90 26.89
N LEU A 365 25.06 7.47 26.30
CA LEU A 365 24.17 6.75 25.39
C LEU A 365 24.88 6.36 24.08
N GLU A 366 25.75 7.23 23.56
CA GLU A 366 26.61 6.94 22.40
C GLU A 366 27.67 5.87 22.72
N ASP A 367 28.33 5.97 23.88
CA ASP A 367 29.32 4.99 24.33
C ASP A 367 28.71 3.60 24.52
N ASN A 368 27.43 3.52 24.87
CA ASN A 368 26.68 2.26 24.92
C ASN A 368 26.06 1.84 23.57
N CYS A 369 26.29 2.59 22.49
CA CYS A 369 25.69 2.38 21.16
C CYS A 369 24.15 2.29 21.20
N LEU A 370 23.53 3.07 22.09
CA LEU A 370 22.07 3.27 22.14
C LEU A 370 21.64 4.49 21.32
N LEU A 371 22.60 5.38 21.03
CA LEU A 371 22.47 6.47 20.07
C LEU A 371 23.71 6.48 19.17
N GLU A 372 23.52 6.96 17.95
CA GLU A 372 24.58 7.14 16.96
C GLU A 372 24.93 8.61 16.83
N ARG A 373 26.22 8.90 16.70
CA ARG A 373 26.69 10.26 16.40
C ARG A 373 26.40 10.61 14.95
N VAL A 374 26.03 11.86 14.70
CA VAL A 374 25.85 12.40 13.35
C VAL A 374 27.16 13.05 12.88
N ASP A 375 27.61 12.72 11.66
CA ASP A 375 28.93 13.17 11.18
C ASP A 375 28.98 14.64 10.75
N TYR A 376 27.85 15.20 10.30
CA TYR A 376 27.79 16.53 9.68
C TYR A 376 27.31 17.66 10.63
N MET A 377 26.94 17.33 11.87
CA MET A 377 26.52 18.29 12.88
C MET A 377 26.78 17.76 14.29
N GLU A 378 26.73 18.63 15.30
CA GLU A 378 26.76 18.21 16.71
C GLU A 378 25.40 17.62 17.12
N GLY A 379 25.11 16.42 16.62
CA GLY A 379 23.83 15.75 16.79
C GLY A 379 23.95 14.26 17.04
N VAL A 380 22.83 13.68 17.45
CA VAL A 380 22.63 12.24 17.63
C VAL A 380 21.46 11.75 16.81
N LYS A 381 21.44 10.46 16.49
CA LYS A 381 20.26 9.79 15.91
C LYS A 381 20.01 8.46 16.61
N MET A 382 18.77 8.00 16.56
CA MET A 382 18.36 6.71 17.11
C MET A 382 18.06 5.75 15.96
N HIS A 383 18.70 4.59 15.97
CA HIS A 383 18.46 3.50 15.03
C HIS A 383 17.00 3.01 15.14
N ASP A 384 16.39 2.63 14.02
CA ASP A 384 14.98 2.19 13.93
C ASP A 384 14.62 1.08 14.94
N LEU A 385 15.41 0.02 15.07
CA LEU A 385 15.19 -1.08 16.03
C LEU A 385 15.25 -0.64 17.50
N LEU A 386 16.17 0.30 17.83
CA LEU A 386 16.27 0.87 19.17
C LEU A 386 15.08 1.78 19.47
N ARG A 387 14.60 2.49 18.45
CA ARG A 387 13.38 3.30 18.53
C ARG A 387 12.14 2.45 18.74
N ASP A 388 11.99 1.37 17.98
CA ASP A 388 10.88 0.43 18.12
C ASP A 388 10.88 -0.23 19.50
N MET A 389 12.07 -0.58 20.01
CA MET A 389 12.22 -1.06 21.38
C MET A 389 11.74 -0.03 22.39
N ALA A 390 12.19 1.22 22.29
CA ALA A 390 11.79 2.30 23.19
C ALA A 390 10.27 2.55 23.17
N LEU A 391 9.65 2.53 21.99
CA LEU A 391 8.20 2.65 21.84
C LEU A 391 7.46 1.45 22.45
N SER A 392 7.99 0.23 22.30
CA SER A 392 7.42 -0.97 22.91
C SER A 392 7.40 -0.88 24.45
N ILE A 393 8.48 -0.39 25.06
CA ILE A 393 8.58 -0.16 26.52
C ILE A 393 7.49 0.80 26.98
N LYS A 394 7.27 1.91 26.27
CA LYS A 394 6.25 2.89 26.64
C LYS A 394 4.82 2.46 26.35
N SER A 395 4.61 1.55 25.38
CA SER A 395 3.27 1.03 25.08
C SER A 395 2.68 0.15 26.18
N ILE A 396 3.53 -0.51 26.98
CA ILE A 396 3.13 -1.40 28.08
C ILE A 396 3.04 -0.65 29.42
N GLY A 397 3.65 0.53 29.50
CA GLY A 397 3.69 1.35 30.71
C GLY A 397 2.39 2.09 31.01
N ALA A 398 2.27 2.57 32.26
CA ALA A 398 1.12 3.38 32.72
C ALA A 398 1.06 4.80 32.11
N ARG A 399 2.13 5.22 31.41
CA ARG A 399 2.26 6.52 30.77
C ARG A 399 2.69 6.31 29.33
N GLN A 400 1.76 6.50 28.41
CA GLN A 400 1.93 6.12 27.01
C GLN A 400 2.47 7.27 26.16
N PHE A 401 3.18 6.91 25.09
CA PHE A 401 3.62 7.85 24.06
C PHE A 401 2.75 7.69 22.82
N MET A 402 2.27 8.81 22.26
CA MET A 402 1.71 8.81 20.91
C MET A 402 2.72 9.41 19.95
N VAL A 403 3.35 8.57 19.13
CA VAL A 403 4.37 9.01 18.17
C VAL A 403 3.87 8.78 16.75
N LYS A 404 3.54 9.87 16.06
CA LYS A 404 3.20 9.92 14.63
C LYS A 404 4.10 10.91 13.90
N SER A 405 5.38 10.94 14.27
CA SER A 405 6.40 11.83 13.75
C SER A 405 6.88 11.41 12.36
N GLY A 406 7.11 12.37 11.46
CA GLY A 406 7.66 12.09 10.11
C GLY A 406 6.67 11.43 9.14
N MET A 407 5.39 11.32 9.52
CA MET A 407 4.35 10.71 8.69
C MET A 407 3.84 11.70 7.65
N SER A 408 4.39 11.64 6.44
CA SER A 408 3.99 12.51 5.32
C SER A 408 2.53 12.34 4.89
N SER A 409 1.90 11.21 5.22
CA SER A 409 0.48 10.91 4.97
C SER A 409 -0.48 11.55 5.99
N LEU A 410 0.01 11.96 7.17
CA LEU A 410 -0.81 12.53 8.23
C LEU A 410 -1.15 13.99 7.92
N LYS A 411 -2.24 14.21 7.18
CA LYS A 411 -2.72 15.55 6.78
C LYS A 411 -3.59 16.24 7.85
N LYS A 412 -4.14 15.48 8.78
CA LYS A 412 -5.03 15.93 9.87
C LYS A 412 -4.51 15.43 11.21
N LEU A 413 -4.94 16.05 12.30
CA LEU A 413 -4.67 15.54 13.64
C LEU A 413 -5.21 14.12 13.84
N PRO A 414 -4.62 13.35 14.80
CA PRO A 414 -5.21 12.11 15.29
C PRO A 414 -6.67 12.30 15.69
N SER A 415 -7.46 11.24 15.55
CA SER A 415 -8.86 11.26 15.96
C SER A 415 -8.99 11.49 17.48
N GLU A 416 -10.08 12.10 17.94
CA GLU A 416 -10.27 12.41 19.37
C GLU A 416 -10.16 11.18 20.27
N GLN A 417 -10.49 9.99 19.78
CA GLN A 417 -10.39 8.72 20.50
C GLN A 417 -8.95 8.31 20.81
N GLU A 418 -7.99 8.77 20.00
CA GLU A 418 -6.57 8.48 20.21
C GLU A 418 -5.95 9.35 21.30
N TRP A 419 -6.57 10.49 21.63
CA TRP A 419 -6.12 11.39 22.68
C TRP A 419 -6.57 10.90 24.07
N THR A 420 -5.98 9.80 24.52
CA THR A 420 -6.30 9.17 25.80
C THR A 420 -5.70 9.94 27.00
N GLY A 421 -6.29 9.77 28.18
CA GLY A 421 -5.91 10.52 29.39
C GLY A 421 -4.58 10.09 30.04
N ASP A 422 -4.06 8.93 29.63
CA ASP A 422 -2.79 8.32 30.07
C ASP A 422 -1.59 8.71 29.19
N LEU A 423 -1.81 9.54 28.16
CA LEU A 423 -0.73 10.09 27.34
C LEU A 423 0.17 11.02 28.16
N ASP A 424 1.46 10.70 28.16
CA ASP A 424 2.52 11.51 28.75
C ASP A 424 3.26 12.34 27.70
N LYS A 425 3.50 11.78 26.51
CA LYS A 425 4.21 12.49 25.43
C LYS A 425 3.57 12.26 24.07
N VAL A 426 3.43 13.33 23.30
CA VAL A 426 2.85 13.30 21.96
C VAL A 426 3.82 13.94 20.98
N SER A 427 4.14 13.22 19.91
CA SER A 427 4.94 13.74 18.81
C SER A 427 4.22 13.58 17.48
N LEU A 428 3.86 14.72 16.89
CA LEU A 428 3.28 14.84 15.55
C LEU A 428 4.21 15.66 14.64
N MET A 429 5.48 15.80 15.02
CA MET A 429 6.47 16.61 14.33
C MET A 429 6.68 16.14 12.90
N ARG A 430 7.05 17.08 12.01
CA ARG A 430 7.38 16.85 10.59
C ARG A 430 6.33 16.00 9.87
N SER A 431 5.07 16.20 10.23
CA SER A 431 3.92 15.63 9.54
C SER A 431 3.44 16.58 8.45
N SER A 432 2.43 16.16 7.69
CA SER A 432 1.77 17.01 6.68
C SER A 432 0.54 17.74 7.24
N ILE A 433 0.48 17.95 8.57
CA ILE A 433 -0.69 18.54 9.24
C ILE A 433 -0.83 19.99 8.78
N SER A 434 -2.02 20.32 8.26
CA SER A 434 -2.29 21.66 7.74
C SER A 434 -2.93 22.60 8.74
N GLU A 435 -3.72 22.08 9.67
CA GLU A 435 -4.49 22.88 10.61
C GLU A 435 -4.81 22.09 11.88
N ILE A 436 -5.06 22.83 12.97
CA ILE A 436 -5.62 22.32 14.22
C ILE A 436 -7.06 22.82 14.30
N PRO A 437 -8.07 21.93 14.22
CA PRO A 437 -9.47 22.34 14.28
C PRO A 437 -9.85 23.02 15.60
N PRO A 438 -10.64 24.11 15.58
CA PRO A 438 -10.97 24.91 16.77
C PRO A 438 -11.82 24.20 17.82
N HIS A 439 -12.52 23.12 17.44
CA HIS A 439 -13.39 22.36 18.34
C HIS A 439 -12.65 21.25 19.11
N ILE A 440 -11.41 20.93 18.74
CA ILE A 440 -10.67 19.83 19.37
C ILE A 440 -10.06 20.31 20.68
N SER A 441 -10.38 19.61 21.77
CA SER A 441 -9.85 19.83 23.12
C SER A 441 -9.43 18.49 23.75
N PRO A 442 -8.22 17.98 23.45
CA PRO A 442 -7.75 16.70 23.94
C PRO A 442 -7.69 16.66 25.47
N LYS A 443 -8.31 15.65 26.11
CA LYS A 443 -8.40 15.54 27.57
C LYS A 443 -7.15 14.92 28.21
N CYS A 444 -5.97 15.41 27.83
CA CYS A 444 -4.67 14.83 28.21
C CYS A 444 -4.01 15.60 29.35
N HIS A 445 -4.57 15.48 30.56
CA HIS A 445 -4.10 16.21 31.76
C HIS A 445 -2.66 15.85 32.18
N ASN A 446 -2.19 14.66 31.81
CA ASN A 446 -0.85 14.17 32.13
C ASN A 446 0.19 14.46 31.05
N LEU A 447 -0.21 15.10 29.95
CA LEU A 447 0.67 15.36 28.81
C LEU A 447 1.76 16.36 29.21
N SER A 448 3.01 15.91 29.24
CA SER A 448 4.20 16.72 29.56
C SER A 448 4.91 17.26 28.32
N THR A 449 4.89 16.51 27.20
CA THR A 449 5.53 16.91 25.95
C THR A 449 4.55 16.92 24.78
N LEU A 450 4.56 18.00 23.98
CA LEU A 450 3.93 18.08 22.67
C LEU A 450 4.90 18.61 21.61
N LEU A 451 5.22 17.75 20.63
CA LEU A 451 6.11 18.08 19.51
C LEU A 451 5.31 18.28 18.21
N LEU A 452 5.24 19.51 17.70
CA LEU A 452 4.56 19.88 16.44
C LEU A 452 5.52 20.48 15.40
N GLN A 453 6.80 20.57 15.70
CA GLN A 453 7.80 21.24 14.89
C GLN A 453 7.87 20.69 13.46
N GLY A 454 8.16 21.54 12.49
CA GLY A 454 8.27 21.19 11.08
C GLY A 454 6.94 21.07 10.33
N ASN A 455 5.78 21.22 10.99
CA ASN A 455 4.48 21.32 10.33
C ASN A 455 4.23 22.76 9.80
N ARG A 456 4.91 23.15 8.72
CA ARG A 456 4.94 24.53 8.16
C ARG A 456 3.58 25.14 7.80
N LYS A 457 2.56 24.29 7.62
CA LYS A 457 1.21 24.70 7.23
C LYS A 457 0.34 25.12 8.42
N ILE A 458 0.65 24.67 9.64
CA ILE A 458 -0.05 25.13 10.85
C ILE A 458 0.23 26.62 11.02
N LYS A 459 -0.81 27.46 10.90
CA LYS A 459 -0.72 28.93 11.00
C LYS A 459 -1.21 29.49 12.32
N SER A 460 -2.08 28.78 13.01
CA SER A 460 -2.59 29.13 14.33
C SER A 460 -2.96 27.86 15.07
N ILE A 461 -2.90 27.92 16.40
CA ILE A 461 -3.35 26.85 17.28
C ILE A 461 -4.44 27.45 18.18
N PRO A 462 -5.67 26.94 18.16
CA PRO A 462 -6.74 27.37 19.04
C PRO A 462 -6.37 27.18 20.51
N GLU A 463 -6.68 28.15 21.38
CA GLU A 463 -6.47 28.03 22.85
C GLU A 463 -7.20 26.81 23.45
N SER A 464 -8.37 26.49 22.89
CA SER A 464 -9.17 25.31 23.25
C SER A 464 -8.38 24.00 23.14
N PHE A 465 -7.34 23.95 22.30
CA PHE A 465 -6.48 22.79 22.13
C PHE A 465 -5.66 22.49 23.39
N PHE A 466 -5.22 23.53 24.12
CA PHE A 466 -4.40 23.39 25.32
C PHE A 466 -5.21 23.30 26.62
N ARG A 467 -6.54 23.50 26.54
CA ARG A 467 -7.45 23.63 27.70
C ARG A 467 -7.28 22.58 28.79
N TYR A 468 -6.97 21.33 28.42
CA TYR A 468 -6.83 20.22 29.36
C TYR A 468 -5.41 19.64 29.41
N MET A 469 -4.40 20.39 28.93
CA MET A 469 -2.98 20.00 28.94
C MET A 469 -2.22 20.70 30.07
N CYS A 470 -2.77 20.70 31.29
CA CYS A 470 -2.21 21.44 32.43
C CYS A 470 -0.84 20.94 32.91
N GLY A 471 -0.41 19.74 32.49
CA GLY A 471 0.91 19.18 32.79
C GLY A 471 2.00 19.51 31.77
N LEU A 472 1.68 20.30 30.72
CA LEU A 472 2.59 20.52 29.60
C LEU A 472 3.83 21.32 30.02
N ARG A 473 5.01 20.76 29.77
CA ARG A 473 6.33 21.35 30.06
C ARG A 473 7.09 21.69 28.78
N VAL A 474 7.00 20.82 27.78
CA VAL A 474 7.66 21.01 26.49
C VAL A 474 6.64 21.17 25.39
N LEU A 475 6.64 22.34 24.75
CA LEU A 475 5.88 22.62 23.52
C LEU A 475 6.84 23.07 22.43
N ASP A 476 7.01 22.25 21.39
CA ASP A 476 7.87 22.60 20.26
C ASP A 476 7.06 22.94 19.01
N LEU A 477 7.03 24.23 18.67
CA LEU A 477 6.37 24.79 17.49
C LEU A 477 7.38 25.25 16.42
N SER A 478 8.66 24.88 16.56
CA SER A 478 9.72 25.34 15.66
C SER A 478 9.38 25.00 14.20
N TYR A 479 9.65 25.91 13.27
CA TYR A 479 9.35 25.72 11.85
C TYR A 479 7.87 25.42 11.52
N THR A 480 6.94 25.78 12.40
CA THR A 480 5.52 25.97 12.04
C THR A 480 5.31 27.35 11.41
N GLY A 481 4.12 27.60 10.87
CA GLY A 481 3.75 28.92 10.37
C GLY A 481 3.03 29.79 11.39
N CYS A 482 3.01 29.39 12.67
CA CYS A 482 2.40 30.17 13.74
C CYS A 482 3.15 31.47 13.96
N ALA A 483 2.43 32.59 13.90
CA ALA A 483 2.91 33.82 14.53
C ALA A 483 2.86 33.57 16.04
N ILE A 484 4.01 33.66 16.72
CA ILE A 484 4.10 33.45 18.16
C ILE A 484 3.23 34.53 18.83
N PHE A 485 2.04 34.18 19.30
CA PHE A 485 1.28 35.00 20.25
C PHE A 485 1.70 34.54 21.65
N MET A 486 2.31 35.45 22.39
CA MET A 486 2.86 35.25 23.75
C MET A 486 1.78 35.11 24.85
N ASP A 487 0.49 35.07 24.50
CA ASP A 487 -0.60 35.17 25.49
C ASP A 487 -1.10 33.80 26.04
N LEU A 488 -0.41 32.69 25.74
CA LEU A 488 -0.91 31.33 26.02
C LEU A 488 -0.52 30.76 27.39
N PHE A 489 0.30 31.44 28.20
CA PHE A 489 0.79 30.91 29.48
C PHE A 489 0.93 31.96 30.61
N GLU A 490 -0.03 32.89 30.75
CA GLU A 490 -0.22 33.66 32.00
C GLU A 490 -1.17 32.98 32.99
#